data_AF-A0A7U2FDQ0-F1
#
_entry.id   AF-A0A7U2FDQ0-F1
#
_cell.length_a   1.000
_cell.length_b   1.000
_cell.length_c   1.000
_cell.angle_alpha   90.00
_cell.angle_beta   90.00
_cell.angle_gamma   90.00
#
_symmetry.space_group_name_H-M   'P 1'
#
loop_
_entity.id
_entity.type
_entity.pdbx_description
1 polymer ?
#
loop_
_entity_poly.entity_id
_entity_poly.type
_entity_poly.pdbx_seq_one_letter_code
_entity_poly.pdbx_strand_id
1 'polypeptide(L)'
;MLSFTDLPAEIRQRIISLNFPDTCGVGMRFPREIRAPLHTSRSLRLDTAEVLKTWSPIHYISHPKQLHRLPSPYIDSPDQYCLPKTPSALIDGRTYSPRLQRVCIDLFHDALEDKILWTCYCEAGDRQYSHHELVSNWADVVKYLPIEGINEVYVDVTPAPHSSRPKARTGLVIRPMLYDKRIGTFLACHTDDVGDLVAAIHKHYQGRAELKLTGNLSAKTEWFLACLDRRSNLGLDYVGKLYTGDEPCFQGIYQAVAHIVTKEEVNEARRRSESHPLAWLQQTQWSKDVQWTYAKLVELGEEKGVMEDLRTLVEFKVHAERKVLKFAHTSGYRQAFQQRAAKNLGGFLAKREGPGKQIRIVLTKHRKHRDRMGFWCWAPPGECQCPGADHT
;
A
#
# COMPACT_ATOMS: atom_id res chain seq x y z
N MET A 1 35.14 -29.55 8.14
CA MET A 1 34.02 -28.58 8.07
C MET A 1 33.31 -28.85 6.75
N LEU A 2 32.05 -29.27 6.77
CA LEU A 2 31.29 -29.57 5.54
C LEU A 2 30.87 -28.25 4.87
N SER A 3 31.22 -28.05 3.61
CA SER A 3 30.78 -26.92 2.79
C SER A 3 29.45 -27.23 2.13
N PHE A 4 28.68 -26.20 1.76
CA PHE A 4 27.47 -26.34 0.96
C PHE A 4 27.70 -27.10 -0.36
N THR A 5 28.87 -26.92 -0.96
CA THR A 5 29.27 -27.62 -2.20
C THR A 5 29.50 -29.12 -2.01
N ASP A 6 29.70 -29.57 -0.77
CA ASP A 6 29.97 -30.98 -0.43
C ASP A 6 28.67 -31.78 -0.25
N LEU A 7 27.51 -31.10 -0.19
CA LEU A 7 26.20 -31.74 -0.15
C LEU A 7 25.87 -32.42 -1.49
N PRO A 8 25.07 -33.51 -1.51
CA PRO A 8 24.54 -34.08 -2.74
C PRO A 8 23.78 -33.05 -3.59
N ALA A 9 23.83 -33.23 -4.92
CA ALA A 9 23.24 -32.26 -5.86
C ALA A 9 21.75 -32.04 -5.61
N GLU A 10 21.02 -33.10 -5.27
CA GLU A 10 19.59 -33.08 -4.97
C GLU A 10 19.29 -32.17 -3.77
N ILE A 11 20.13 -32.22 -2.73
CA ILE A 11 19.99 -31.39 -1.54
C ILE A 11 20.34 -29.93 -1.87
N ARG A 12 21.41 -29.70 -2.64
CA ARG A 12 21.79 -28.34 -3.07
C ARG A 12 20.69 -27.70 -3.92
N GLN A 13 20.16 -28.44 -4.90
CA GLN A 13 19.08 -27.98 -5.77
C GLN A 13 17.81 -27.66 -4.97
N ARG A 14 17.47 -28.48 -3.97
CA ARG A 14 16.33 -28.19 -3.08
C ARG A 14 16.55 -26.95 -2.22
N ILE A 15 17.76 -26.72 -1.73
CA ILE A 15 18.08 -25.50 -0.97
C ILE A 15 18.05 -24.28 -1.89
N ILE A 16 18.57 -24.39 -3.11
CA ILE A 16 18.54 -23.33 -4.12
C ILE A 16 17.08 -23.00 -4.49
N SER A 17 16.23 -24.00 -4.73
CA SER A 17 14.84 -23.78 -5.13
C SER A 17 14.01 -23.09 -4.04
N LEU A 18 14.29 -23.33 -2.76
CA LEU A 18 13.66 -22.63 -1.64
C LEU A 18 13.97 -21.12 -1.61
N ASN A 19 15.03 -20.68 -2.29
CA ASN A 19 15.40 -19.27 -2.39
C ASN A 19 14.91 -18.61 -3.69
N PHE A 20 14.33 -19.37 -4.61
CA PHE A 20 13.78 -18.79 -5.84
C PHE A 20 12.46 -18.09 -5.51
N PRO A 21 12.26 -16.84 -5.96
CA PRO A 21 11.01 -16.15 -5.71
C PRO A 21 9.86 -16.80 -6.48
N ASP A 22 8.64 -16.63 -5.99
CA ASP A 22 7.44 -17.14 -6.66
C ASP A 22 7.02 -16.31 -7.87
N THR A 23 7.64 -15.14 -8.04
CA THR A 23 7.27 -14.14 -9.04
C THR A 23 8.47 -13.70 -9.88
N CYS A 24 8.24 -13.42 -11.15
CA CYS A 24 9.24 -12.89 -12.07
C CYS A 24 8.65 -11.76 -12.92
N GLY A 25 9.36 -10.63 -13.04
CA GLY A 25 8.94 -9.54 -13.92
C GLY A 25 9.36 -9.82 -15.36
N VAL A 26 8.45 -9.59 -16.31
CA VAL A 26 8.77 -9.69 -17.74
C VAL A 26 9.78 -8.61 -18.14
N GLY A 27 10.81 -9.00 -18.89
CA GLY A 27 11.86 -8.07 -19.34
C GLY A 27 12.80 -7.60 -18.23
N MET A 28 12.67 -8.15 -17.01
CA MET A 28 13.54 -7.85 -15.88
C MET A 28 14.70 -8.85 -15.82
N ARG A 29 15.81 -8.44 -15.20
CA ARG A 29 16.93 -9.35 -14.90
C ARG A 29 16.51 -10.35 -13.81
N PHE A 30 17.21 -11.49 -13.76
CA PHE A 30 17.04 -12.42 -12.64
C PHE A 30 17.23 -11.71 -11.29
N PRO A 31 16.40 -12.04 -10.28
CA PRO A 31 16.58 -11.63 -8.89
C PRO A 31 17.97 -11.99 -8.37
N ARG A 32 18.42 -11.29 -7.31
CA ARG A 32 19.77 -11.48 -6.76
C ARG A 32 19.97 -12.91 -6.26
N GLU A 33 18.91 -13.50 -5.72
CA GLU A 33 18.81 -14.85 -5.17
C GLU A 33 19.13 -15.91 -6.23
N ILE A 34 18.79 -15.64 -7.49
CA ILE A 34 19.11 -16.52 -8.64
C ILE A 34 20.47 -16.15 -9.24
N ARG A 35 20.77 -14.85 -9.35
CA ARG A 35 22.04 -14.38 -9.94
C ARG A 35 23.25 -14.78 -9.11
N ALA A 36 23.17 -14.71 -7.79
CA ALA A 36 24.30 -14.98 -6.91
C ALA A 36 24.85 -16.41 -7.12
N PRO A 37 24.04 -17.49 -7.04
CA PRO A 37 24.48 -18.85 -7.35
C PRO A 37 25.13 -19.02 -8.74
N LEU A 38 24.61 -18.35 -9.78
CA LEU A 38 25.16 -18.42 -11.14
C LEU A 38 26.59 -17.88 -11.26
N HIS A 39 26.98 -16.97 -10.37
CA HIS A 39 28.30 -16.33 -10.34
C HIS A 39 29.28 -16.92 -9.32
N THR A 40 28.83 -17.81 -8.41
CA THR A 40 29.67 -18.31 -7.31
C THR A 40 30.60 -19.46 -7.71
N SER A 41 30.07 -20.57 -8.24
CA SER A 41 30.87 -21.74 -8.62
C SER A 41 30.22 -22.51 -9.76
N ARG A 42 30.99 -23.36 -10.45
CA ARG A 42 30.48 -24.18 -11.56
C ARG A 42 29.37 -25.13 -11.11
N SER A 43 29.54 -25.82 -9.98
CA SER A 43 28.54 -26.74 -9.44
C SER A 43 27.23 -26.03 -9.13
N LEU A 44 27.29 -24.86 -8.48
CA LEU A 44 26.10 -24.06 -8.19
C LEU A 44 25.44 -23.52 -9.44
N ARG A 45 26.21 -23.13 -10.45
CA ARG A 45 25.68 -22.71 -11.74
C ARG A 45 24.88 -23.84 -12.40
N LEU A 46 25.40 -25.07 -12.41
CA LEU A 46 24.71 -26.24 -12.97
C LEU A 46 23.46 -26.60 -12.16
N ASP A 47 23.54 -26.61 -10.83
CA ASP A 47 22.37 -26.88 -9.98
C ASP A 47 21.28 -25.82 -10.18
N THR A 48 21.66 -24.56 -10.27
CA THR A 48 20.73 -23.44 -10.57
C THR A 48 20.10 -23.62 -11.96
N ALA A 49 20.87 -24.09 -12.94
CA ALA A 49 20.37 -24.38 -14.30
C ALA A 49 19.28 -25.47 -14.28
N GLU A 50 19.48 -26.53 -13.50
CA GLU A 50 18.48 -27.60 -13.35
C GLU A 50 17.23 -27.12 -12.62
N VAL A 51 17.39 -26.30 -11.56
CA VAL A 51 16.25 -25.69 -10.87
C VAL A 51 15.47 -24.75 -11.81
N LEU A 52 16.15 -23.98 -12.67
CA LEU A 52 15.48 -23.11 -13.65
C LEU A 52 14.55 -23.88 -14.60
N LYS A 53 14.89 -25.13 -14.96
CA LYS A 53 14.04 -25.95 -15.86
C LYS A 53 12.71 -26.36 -15.24
N THR A 54 12.62 -26.40 -13.92
CA THR A 54 11.42 -26.85 -13.20
C THR A 54 10.70 -25.70 -12.49
N TRP A 55 11.40 -24.58 -12.28
CA TRP A 55 10.83 -23.36 -11.72
C TRP A 55 9.82 -22.73 -12.69
N SER A 56 8.63 -22.47 -12.18
CA SER A 56 7.49 -21.93 -12.93
C SER A 56 6.91 -20.72 -12.19
N PRO A 57 7.59 -19.58 -12.12
CA PRO A 57 7.11 -18.41 -11.38
C PRO A 57 5.90 -17.78 -12.06
N ILE A 58 5.18 -16.92 -11.34
CA ILE A 58 4.18 -16.04 -11.91
C ILE A 58 4.89 -14.92 -12.68
N HIS A 59 4.66 -14.84 -13.99
CA HIS A 59 5.27 -13.84 -14.87
C HIS A 59 4.41 -12.58 -14.96
N TYR A 60 4.87 -11.50 -14.34
CA TYR A 60 4.15 -10.22 -14.32
C TYR A 60 4.36 -9.43 -15.62
N ILE A 61 3.26 -9.23 -16.34
CA ILE A 61 3.12 -8.32 -17.46
C ILE A 61 2.53 -7.03 -16.88
N SER A 62 3.35 -6.00 -16.80
CA SER A 62 3.05 -4.72 -16.14
C SER A 62 2.64 -3.63 -17.11
N HIS A 63 2.95 -3.77 -18.41
CA HIS A 63 2.54 -2.83 -19.44
C HIS A 63 2.03 -3.56 -20.68
N PRO A 64 0.99 -3.04 -21.36
CA PRO A 64 0.55 -3.54 -22.66
C PRO A 64 1.70 -3.61 -23.68
N LYS A 65 2.67 -2.70 -23.56
CA LYS A 65 3.83 -2.62 -24.47
C LYS A 65 4.77 -3.83 -24.41
N GLN A 66 4.69 -4.62 -23.34
CA GLN A 66 5.46 -5.87 -23.22
C GLN A 66 4.91 -6.99 -24.11
N LEU A 67 3.72 -6.80 -24.72
CA LEU A 67 3.05 -7.75 -25.59
C LEU A 67 3.11 -7.36 -27.08
N HIS A 68 4.03 -6.46 -27.48
CA HIS A 68 4.08 -5.97 -28.87
C HIS A 68 4.66 -6.96 -29.89
N ARG A 69 4.22 -6.79 -31.14
CA ARG A 69 4.75 -7.43 -32.35
C ARG A 69 6.07 -6.74 -32.74
N LEU A 70 7.20 -7.45 -32.82
CA LEU A 70 8.34 -6.94 -33.57
C LEU A 70 8.00 -7.06 -35.07
N PRO A 71 8.17 -6.01 -35.88
CA PRO A 71 8.30 -6.20 -37.32
C PRO A 71 9.60 -6.98 -37.54
N SER A 72 9.51 -8.29 -37.79
CA SER A 72 10.66 -9.04 -38.30
C SER A 72 10.99 -8.47 -39.70
N PRO A 73 12.22 -8.01 -39.96
CA PRO A 73 12.66 -7.66 -41.31
C PRO A 73 12.84 -8.89 -42.20
N TYR A 74 12.71 -10.11 -41.65
CA TYR A 74 12.71 -11.36 -42.40
C TYR A 74 11.27 -11.82 -42.59
N ILE A 75 10.78 -11.53 -43.78
CA ILE A 75 9.56 -12.06 -44.39
C ILE A 75 9.71 -13.58 -44.47
N ASP A 76 8.63 -14.31 -44.19
CA ASP A 76 8.46 -15.79 -44.21
C ASP A 76 8.48 -16.56 -42.88
N SER A 77 8.37 -15.91 -41.72
CA SER A 77 7.97 -16.59 -40.48
C SER A 77 6.58 -16.14 -40.04
N PRO A 78 5.55 -17.02 -40.04
CA PRO A 78 4.24 -16.68 -39.50
C PRO A 78 4.40 -16.46 -37.98
N ASP A 79 4.04 -15.26 -37.54
CA ASP A 79 3.65 -14.96 -36.17
C ASP A 79 4.66 -15.28 -35.04
N GLN A 80 5.88 -14.73 -35.12
CA GLN A 80 6.70 -14.59 -33.91
C GLN A 80 6.20 -13.42 -33.06
N TYR A 81 5.23 -13.72 -32.19
CA TYR A 81 4.92 -12.91 -31.03
C TYR A 81 6.17 -12.75 -30.18
N CYS A 82 6.45 -11.54 -29.71
CA CYS A 82 7.41 -11.39 -28.63
C CYS A 82 6.74 -11.93 -27.38
N LEU A 83 6.93 -13.22 -27.11
CA LEU A 83 6.71 -13.75 -25.78
C LEU A 83 7.43 -12.80 -24.81
N PRO A 84 6.82 -12.50 -23.65
CA PRO A 84 7.53 -11.79 -22.60
C PRO A 84 8.90 -12.44 -22.44
N LYS A 85 10.00 -11.72 -22.78
CA LYS A 85 11.36 -12.29 -22.69
C LYS A 85 11.59 -12.65 -21.23
N THR A 86 11.36 -13.92 -20.91
CA THR A 86 11.67 -14.47 -19.60
C THR A 86 13.18 -14.34 -19.42
N PRO A 87 13.67 -13.93 -18.26
CA PRO A 87 15.10 -13.90 -18.03
C PRO A 87 15.70 -15.29 -18.32
N SER A 88 16.81 -15.31 -19.04
CA SER A 88 17.49 -16.54 -19.44
C SER A 88 18.98 -16.46 -19.08
N ALA A 89 19.58 -17.59 -18.75
CA ALA A 89 21.01 -17.72 -18.46
C ALA A 89 21.66 -18.67 -19.47
N LEU A 90 22.80 -18.25 -20.05
CA LEU A 90 23.64 -19.12 -20.87
C LEU A 90 24.66 -19.81 -19.96
N ILE A 91 24.57 -21.13 -19.85
CA ILE A 91 25.41 -21.96 -18.97
C ILE A 91 25.96 -23.12 -19.81
N ASP A 92 27.29 -23.20 -19.91
CA ASP A 92 28.00 -24.23 -20.68
C ASP A 92 27.41 -24.40 -22.11
N GLY A 93 27.14 -23.27 -22.78
CA GLY A 93 26.62 -23.24 -24.17
C GLY A 93 25.13 -23.53 -24.32
N ARG A 94 24.39 -23.75 -23.23
CA ARG A 94 22.94 -24.00 -23.24
C ARG A 94 22.19 -22.85 -22.57
N THR A 95 21.05 -22.47 -23.15
CA THR A 95 20.18 -21.45 -22.58
C THR A 95 19.17 -22.09 -21.63
N TYR A 96 19.11 -21.57 -20.40
CA TYR A 96 18.16 -21.99 -19.37
C TYR A 96 17.26 -20.82 -19.03
N SER A 97 15.96 -21.09 -18.97
CA SER A 97 14.90 -20.12 -18.71
C SER A 97 13.80 -20.77 -17.88
N PRO A 98 13.11 -20.00 -17.03
CA PRO A 98 11.97 -20.50 -16.28
C PRO A 98 10.87 -21.03 -17.19
N ARG A 99 10.05 -21.94 -16.68
CA ARG A 99 8.84 -22.37 -17.37
C ARG A 99 7.82 -21.24 -17.37
N LEU A 100 7.33 -20.90 -18.55
CA LEU A 100 6.23 -19.96 -18.72
C LEU A 100 4.91 -20.73 -18.68
N GLN A 101 4.35 -20.92 -17.48
CA GLN A 101 3.03 -21.56 -17.30
C GLN A 101 2.01 -20.66 -16.61
N ARG A 102 2.48 -19.60 -15.95
CA ARG A 102 1.67 -18.71 -15.13
C ARG A 102 1.99 -17.26 -15.49
N VAL A 103 0.98 -16.50 -15.89
CA VAL A 103 1.12 -15.08 -16.23
C VAL A 103 0.20 -14.24 -15.36
N CYS A 104 0.65 -13.04 -14.97
CA CYS A 104 -0.15 -12.09 -14.23
C CYS A 104 -0.18 -10.75 -14.98
N ILE A 105 -1.37 -10.27 -15.30
CA ILE A 105 -1.61 -8.96 -15.90
C ILE A 105 -1.81 -7.96 -14.76
N ASP A 106 -0.85 -7.05 -14.59
CA ASP A 106 -0.88 -6.02 -13.56
C ASP A 106 -1.54 -4.74 -14.09
N LEU A 107 -2.86 -4.66 -13.98
CA LEU A 107 -3.68 -3.68 -14.70
C LEU A 107 -3.30 -2.24 -14.39
N PHE A 108 -3.14 -1.92 -13.11
CA PHE A 108 -2.94 -0.55 -12.63
C PHE A 108 -1.49 -0.26 -12.25
N HIS A 109 -0.53 -1.03 -12.79
CA HIS A 109 0.90 -0.88 -12.48
C HIS A 109 1.40 0.55 -12.67
N ASP A 110 1.04 1.17 -13.79
CA ASP A 110 1.43 2.53 -14.22
C ASP A 110 0.47 3.64 -13.80
N ALA A 111 -0.65 3.29 -13.18
CA ALA A 111 -1.67 4.27 -12.86
C ALA A 111 -1.14 5.24 -11.80
N LEU A 112 -0.99 6.52 -12.15
CA LEU A 112 -0.54 7.54 -11.19
C LEU A 112 -1.48 7.60 -9.98
N GLU A 113 -0.93 7.75 -8.79
CA GLU A 113 -1.72 7.86 -7.55
C GLU A 113 -2.75 9.01 -7.66
N ASP A 114 -2.35 10.14 -8.24
CA ASP A 114 -3.26 11.25 -8.50
C ASP A 114 -4.41 10.87 -9.44
N LYS A 115 -4.18 10.07 -10.50
CA LYS A 115 -5.26 9.64 -11.41
C LYS A 115 -6.27 8.75 -10.69
N ILE A 116 -5.79 7.79 -9.90
CA ILE A 116 -6.67 6.91 -9.10
C ILE A 116 -7.46 7.72 -8.08
N LEU A 117 -6.80 8.67 -7.40
CA LEU A 117 -7.41 9.48 -6.35
C LEU A 117 -8.21 10.70 -6.85
N TRP A 118 -8.06 11.13 -8.11
CA TRP A 118 -8.83 12.24 -8.70
C TRP A 118 -10.13 11.81 -9.35
N THR A 119 -10.28 10.52 -9.67
CA THR A 119 -11.50 9.94 -10.27
C THR A 119 -12.77 10.23 -9.44
N CYS A 120 -12.63 10.70 -8.19
CA CYS A 120 -13.72 10.99 -7.26
C CYS A 120 -14.18 12.46 -7.12
N TYR A 121 -13.51 13.46 -7.72
CA TYR A 121 -13.76 14.89 -7.40
C TYR A 121 -14.39 15.73 -8.51
N CYS A 122 -14.98 15.11 -9.54
CA CYS A 122 -15.82 15.84 -10.49
C CYS A 122 -17.25 15.98 -9.95
N GLU A 123 -17.45 16.80 -8.92
CA GLU A 123 -18.78 17.25 -8.45
C GLU A 123 -19.37 18.38 -9.33
N ALA A 124 -18.71 18.75 -10.44
CA ALA A 124 -19.16 19.82 -11.33
C ALA A 124 -19.36 19.30 -12.78
N GLY A 125 -20.56 18.76 -13.03
CA GLY A 125 -21.14 18.55 -14.35
C GLY A 125 -20.81 17.22 -15.04
N ASP A 126 -21.75 16.26 -15.00
CA ASP A 126 -22.01 15.10 -15.90
C ASP A 126 -20.87 14.31 -16.57
N ARG A 127 -19.60 14.58 -16.30
CA ARG A 127 -18.45 13.91 -16.89
C ARG A 127 -17.59 13.34 -15.77
N GLN A 128 -17.92 12.10 -15.39
CA GLN A 128 -16.96 11.26 -14.68
C GLN A 128 -15.80 10.96 -15.62
N TYR A 129 -14.60 11.46 -15.31
CA TYR A 129 -13.39 11.08 -16.04
C TYR A 129 -12.93 9.72 -15.51
N SER A 130 -13.44 8.66 -16.12
CA SER A 130 -13.20 7.28 -15.70
C SER A 130 -11.81 6.75 -16.04
N HIS A 131 -10.89 7.56 -16.59
CA HIS A 131 -9.56 7.12 -17.03
C HIS A 131 -9.57 5.75 -17.77
N HIS A 132 -10.60 5.50 -18.59
CA HIS A 132 -10.81 4.22 -19.30
C HIS A 132 -9.58 3.75 -20.09
N GLU A 133 -8.69 4.68 -20.49
CA GLU A 133 -7.41 4.38 -21.14
C GLU A 133 -6.50 3.46 -20.31
N LEU A 134 -6.68 3.40 -18.99
CA LEU A 134 -5.93 2.51 -18.11
C LEU A 134 -6.25 1.03 -18.37
N VAL A 135 -7.44 0.73 -18.89
CA VAL A 135 -7.91 -0.64 -19.14
C VAL A 135 -8.05 -0.93 -20.62
N SER A 136 -8.53 0.01 -21.43
CA SER A 136 -8.74 -0.21 -22.88
C SER A 136 -7.44 -0.54 -23.63
N ASN A 137 -6.31 0.05 -23.22
CA ASN A 137 -4.99 -0.29 -23.77
C ASN A 137 -4.60 -1.77 -23.58
N TRP A 138 -5.13 -2.43 -22.54
CA TRP A 138 -4.93 -3.86 -22.33
C TRP A 138 -5.78 -4.71 -23.28
N ALA A 139 -7.03 -4.30 -23.54
CA ALA A 139 -7.95 -5.01 -24.41
C ALA A 139 -7.35 -5.21 -25.82
N ASP A 140 -6.69 -4.18 -26.36
CA ASP A 140 -6.04 -4.21 -27.68
C ASP A 140 -4.89 -5.22 -27.79
N VAL A 141 -4.26 -5.57 -26.67
CA VAL A 141 -3.09 -6.47 -26.64
C VAL A 141 -3.42 -7.87 -26.14
N VAL A 142 -4.64 -8.14 -25.70
CA VAL A 142 -5.08 -9.49 -25.26
C VAL A 142 -4.75 -10.56 -26.29
N LYS A 143 -4.99 -10.27 -27.57
CA LYS A 143 -4.69 -11.17 -28.71
C LYS A 143 -3.21 -11.57 -28.83
N TYR A 144 -2.31 -10.86 -28.16
CA TYR A 144 -0.87 -11.13 -28.16
C TYR A 144 -0.40 -11.87 -26.92
N LEU A 145 -1.31 -12.23 -26.01
CA LEU A 145 -0.96 -13.03 -24.83
C LEU A 145 -0.49 -14.43 -25.25
N PRO A 146 0.53 -14.99 -24.58
CA PRO A 146 1.02 -16.34 -24.87
C PRO A 146 -0.08 -17.37 -24.62
N ILE A 147 -0.29 -18.30 -25.56
CA ILE A 147 -1.27 -19.39 -25.41
C ILE A 147 -0.56 -20.70 -25.06
N GLU A 148 0.54 -21.00 -25.73
CA GLU A 148 1.24 -22.28 -25.57
C GLU A 148 1.90 -22.40 -24.19
N GLY A 149 1.66 -23.52 -23.51
CA GLY A 149 2.25 -23.84 -22.22
C GLY A 149 1.66 -23.11 -21.01
N ILE A 150 0.71 -22.18 -21.21
CA ILE A 150 0.04 -21.44 -20.13
C ILE A 150 -1.09 -22.27 -19.53
N ASN A 151 -1.05 -22.45 -18.22
CA ASN A 151 -2.06 -23.16 -17.45
C ASN A 151 -2.84 -22.21 -16.51
N GLU A 152 -2.25 -21.08 -16.10
CA GLU A 152 -2.89 -20.13 -15.19
C GLU A 152 -2.65 -18.69 -15.64
N VAL A 153 -3.71 -17.89 -15.56
CA VAL A 153 -3.71 -16.47 -15.87
C VAL A 153 -4.30 -15.72 -14.68
N TYR A 154 -3.56 -14.74 -14.19
CA TYR A 154 -3.96 -13.88 -13.10
C TYR A 154 -4.22 -12.47 -13.62
N VAL A 155 -5.26 -11.81 -13.11
CA VAL A 155 -5.51 -10.39 -13.33
C VAL A 155 -5.40 -9.68 -11.99
N ASP A 156 -4.32 -8.92 -11.78
CA ASP A 156 -4.11 -8.13 -10.56
C ASP A 156 -4.88 -6.83 -10.66
N VAL A 157 -5.94 -6.74 -9.86
CA VAL A 157 -6.86 -5.59 -9.79
C VAL A 157 -6.50 -4.62 -8.66
N THR A 158 -5.30 -4.69 -8.08
CA THR A 158 -4.86 -3.77 -7.00
C THR A 158 -4.95 -2.31 -7.47
N PRO A 159 -5.80 -1.45 -6.89
CA PRO A 159 -6.00 -0.06 -7.30
C PRO A 159 -4.90 0.83 -6.72
N ALA A 160 -3.64 0.54 -7.07
CA ALA A 160 -2.48 1.31 -6.67
C ALA A 160 -1.33 1.14 -7.68
N PRO A 161 -0.58 2.22 -7.99
CA PRO A 161 0.63 2.11 -8.80
C PRO A 161 1.64 1.21 -8.11
N HIS A 162 2.50 0.58 -8.91
CA HIS A 162 3.60 -0.23 -8.39
C HIS A 162 4.50 0.53 -7.40
N SER A 163 4.75 1.82 -7.64
CA SER A 163 5.57 2.66 -6.75
C SER A 163 4.99 2.81 -5.34
N SER A 164 3.66 2.78 -5.22
CA SER A 164 2.94 2.90 -3.95
C SER A 164 2.58 1.52 -3.38
N ARG A 165 2.94 0.43 -4.08
CA ARG A 165 2.86 -0.92 -3.52
C ARG A 165 4.08 -1.17 -2.62
N PRO A 166 3.89 -1.84 -1.48
CA PRO A 166 5.00 -2.06 -0.54
C PRO A 166 6.11 -2.86 -1.19
N LYS A 167 7.35 -2.39 -1.01
CA LYS A 167 8.52 -3.25 -1.21
C LYS A 167 8.57 -4.19 0.00
N ALA A 168 8.63 -5.50 -0.24
CA ALA A 168 8.53 -6.58 0.77
C ALA A 168 9.43 -6.46 2.03
N ARG A 169 10.33 -5.48 2.10
CA ARG A 169 11.34 -5.31 3.15
C ARG A 169 10.83 -4.82 4.51
N THR A 170 9.67 -4.18 4.61
CA THR A 170 9.30 -3.51 5.88
C THR A 170 8.43 -4.35 6.81
N GLY A 171 7.88 -5.49 6.39
CA GLY A 171 7.03 -6.37 7.23
C GLY A 171 5.69 -5.76 7.67
N LEU A 172 5.61 -4.43 7.76
CA LEU A 172 4.42 -3.63 8.00
C LEU A 172 3.93 -3.09 6.65
N VAL A 173 3.03 -3.85 6.02
CA VAL A 173 2.35 -3.44 4.78
C VAL A 173 1.13 -2.63 5.16
N ILE A 174 1.34 -1.36 5.49
CA ILE A 174 0.22 -0.42 5.56
C ILE A 174 -0.14 -0.07 4.12
N ARG A 175 -1.40 -0.20 3.73
CA ARG A 175 -1.88 0.21 2.40
C ARG A 175 -2.92 1.31 2.51
N PRO A 176 -2.57 2.51 3.01
CA PRO A 176 -3.57 3.54 3.28
C PRO A 176 -4.41 3.90 2.06
N MET A 177 -3.79 3.81 0.88
CA MET A 177 -4.45 4.05 -0.40
C MET A 177 -5.65 3.13 -0.59
N LEU A 178 -5.57 1.82 -0.30
CA LEU A 178 -6.66 0.85 -0.55
C LEU A 178 -7.96 1.16 0.20
N TYR A 179 -7.87 1.88 1.30
CA TYR A 179 -9.00 2.21 2.16
C TYR A 179 -9.44 3.65 2.01
N ASP A 180 -8.78 4.42 1.14
CA ASP A 180 -9.24 5.74 0.78
C ASP A 180 -10.63 5.59 0.14
N LYS A 181 -11.60 6.37 0.63
CA LYS A 181 -12.99 6.33 0.15
C LYS A 181 -13.10 6.47 -1.37
N ARG A 182 -12.12 7.15 -1.99
CA ARG A 182 -12.04 7.45 -3.42
C ARG A 182 -11.74 6.22 -4.27
N ILE A 183 -11.10 5.19 -3.69
CA ILE A 183 -10.86 3.91 -4.37
C ILE A 183 -12.16 3.23 -4.76
N GLY A 184 -13.19 3.31 -3.91
CA GLY A 184 -14.51 2.76 -4.24
C GLY A 184 -15.08 3.37 -5.53
N THR A 185 -14.97 4.69 -5.69
CA THR A 185 -15.39 5.38 -6.91
C THR A 185 -14.53 4.99 -8.11
N PHE A 186 -13.21 4.94 -7.95
CA PHE A 186 -12.30 4.51 -9.02
C PHE A 186 -12.65 3.11 -9.55
N LEU A 187 -12.86 2.15 -8.65
CA LEU A 187 -13.26 0.78 -9.02
C LEU A 187 -14.66 0.73 -9.65
N ALA A 188 -15.60 1.55 -9.18
CA ALA A 188 -16.93 1.63 -9.78
C ALA A 188 -16.86 2.09 -11.24
N CYS A 189 -16.06 3.13 -11.53
CA CYS A 189 -15.88 3.64 -12.88
C CYS A 189 -15.19 2.64 -13.83
N HIS A 190 -14.44 1.66 -13.33
CA HIS A 190 -13.72 0.66 -14.13
C HIS A 190 -14.38 -0.72 -14.14
N THR A 191 -15.54 -0.88 -13.50
CA THR A 191 -16.20 -2.18 -13.35
C THR A 191 -16.51 -2.82 -14.71
N ASP A 192 -17.09 -2.05 -15.63
CA ASP A 192 -17.44 -2.57 -16.96
C ASP A 192 -16.19 -2.85 -17.79
N ASP A 193 -15.25 -1.90 -17.85
CA ASP A 193 -14.01 -2.04 -18.65
C ASP A 193 -13.17 -3.24 -18.20
N VAL A 194 -13.01 -3.43 -16.88
CA VAL A 194 -12.23 -4.55 -16.32
C VAL A 194 -12.98 -5.87 -16.53
N GLY A 195 -14.31 -5.88 -16.36
CA GLY A 195 -15.12 -7.08 -16.61
C GLY A 195 -15.05 -7.53 -18.08
N ASP A 196 -15.11 -6.58 -19.01
CA ASP A 196 -14.98 -6.84 -20.45
C ASP A 196 -13.57 -7.33 -20.81
N LEU A 197 -12.53 -6.76 -20.20
CA LEU A 197 -11.16 -7.22 -20.36
C LEU A 197 -10.97 -8.67 -19.86
N VAL A 198 -11.52 -8.99 -18.69
CA VAL A 198 -11.49 -10.34 -18.12
C VAL A 198 -12.19 -11.35 -19.05
N ALA A 199 -13.35 -10.98 -19.60
CA ALA A 199 -14.05 -11.81 -20.58
C ALA A 199 -13.24 -12.00 -21.88
N ALA A 200 -12.58 -10.93 -22.37
CA ALA A 200 -11.71 -11.01 -23.54
C ALA A 200 -10.50 -11.92 -23.32
N ILE A 201 -9.87 -11.86 -22.14
CA ILE A 201 -8.77 -12.76 -21.75
C ILE A 201 -9.26 -14.20 -21.71
N HIS A 202 -10.39 -14.48 -21.05
CA HIS A 202 -10.96 -15.83 -21.01
C HIS A 202 -11.22 -16.39 -22.42
N LYS A 203 -11.81 -15.56 -23.29
CA LYS A 203 -12.06 -15.92 -24.70
C LYS A 203 -10.77 -16.21 -25.47
N HIS A 204 -9.69 -15.46 -25.23
CA HIS A 204 -8.39 -15.69 -25.86
C HIS A 204 -7.80 -17.06 -25.51
N TYR A 205 -7.93 -17.48 -24.24
CA TYR A 205 -7.42 -18.76 -23.78
C TYR A 205 -8.37 -19.94 -24.05
N GLN A 206 -9.65 -19.69 -24.35
CA GLN A 206 -10.65 -20.73 -24.69
C GLN A 206 -10.72 -21.87 -23.66
N GLY A 207 -10.59 -21.55 -22.37
CA GLY A 207 -10.60 -22.54 -21.28
C GLY A 207 -9.34 -23.39 -21.13
N ARG A 208 -8.27 -23.13 -21.92
CA ARG A 208 -6.98 -23.85 -21.79
C ARG A 208 -6.22 -23.48 -20.53
N ALA A 209 -6.46 -22.28 -20.00
CA ALA A 209 -5.86 -21.77 -18.79
C ALA A 209 -6.94 -21.34 -17.80
N GLU A 210 -6.66 -21.58 -16.51
CA GLU A 210 -7.50 -21.12 -15.41
C GLU A 210 -7.31 -19.61 -15.21
N LEU A 211 -8.41 -18.86 -15.20
CA LEU A 211 -8.40 -17.40 -15.04
C LEU A 211 -8.80 -17.04 -13.61
N LYS A 212 -7.92 -16.32 -12.91
CA LYS A 212 -8.11 -15.90 -11.52
C LYS A 212 -7.97 -14.39 -11.37
N LEU A 213 -8.77 -13.80 -10.50
CA LEU A 213 -8.54 -12.45 -10.00
C LEU A 213 -7.54 -12.51 -8.84
N THR A 214 -6.65 -11.53 -8.78
CA THR A 214 -5.69 -11.39 -7.67
C THR A 214 -5.49 -9.92 -7.33
N GLY A 215 -4.58 -9.66 -6.42
CA GLY A 215 -4.24 -8.33 -5.97
C GLY A 215 -4.63 -8.08 -4.54
N ASN A 216 -4.78 -6.82 -4.20
CA ASN A 216 -4.96 -6.37 -2.84
C ASN A 216 -6.05 -5.32 -2.82
N LEU A 217 -7.13 -5.63 -2.12
CA LEU A 217 -8.32 -4.78 -2.04
C LEU A 217 -8.68 -4.54 -0.58
N SER A 218 -9.38 -3.44 -0.31
CA SER A 218 -10.08 -3.32 0.96
C SER A 218 -11.29 -4.25 0.98
N ALA A 219 -11.61 -4.82 2.14
CA ALA A 219 -12.89 -5.52 2.32
C ALA A 219 -14.11 -4.62 1.99
N LYS A 220 -13.97 -3.29 2.13
CA LYS A 220 -15.03 -2.34 1.74
C LYS A 220 -15.29 -2.28 0.23
N THR A 221 -14.34 -2.72 -0.58
CA THR A 221 -14.43 -2.74 -2.04
C THR A 221 -14.59 -4.17 -2.58
N GLU A 222 -14.88 -5.15 -1.74
CA GLU A 222 -15.13 -6.53 -2.15
C GLU A 222 -16.29 -6.65 -3.16
N TRP A 223 -17.30 -5.76 -3.07
CA TRP A 223 -18.39 -5.67 -4.02
C TRP A 223 -17.92 -5.56 -5.48
N PHE A 224 -16.74 -4.99 -5.73
CA PHE A 224 -16.16 -4.87 -7.06
C PHE A 224 -15.94 -6.25 -7.70
N LEU A 225 -15.47 -7.23 -6.92
CA LEU A 225 -15.24 -8.60 -7.39
C LEU A 225 -16.55 -9.25 -7.85
N ALA A 226 -17.63 -9.08 -7.08
CA ALA A 226 -18.95 -9.59 -7.45
C ALA A 226 -19.49 -8.91 -8.72
N CYS A 227 -19.18 -7.62 -8.93
CA CYS A 227 -19.54 -6.94 -10.17
C CYS A 227 -18.74 -7.45 -11.37
N LEU A 228 -17.43 -7.69 -11.22
CA LEU A 228 -16.60 -8.28 -12.28
C LEU A 228 -17.07 -9.69 -12.65
N ASP A 229 -17.42 -10.49 -11.65
CA ASP A 229 -17.95 -11.84 -11.87
C ASP A 229 -19.27 -11.80 -12.63
N ARG A 230 -20.20 -10.93 -12.24
CA ARG A 230 -21.47 -10.73 -12.96
C ARG A 230 -21.26 -10.23 -14.38
N ARG A 231 -20.34 -9.28 -14.58
CA ARG A 231 -20.08 -8.67 -15.90
C ARG A 231 -19.44 -9.67 -16.86
N SER A 232 -18.47 -10.44 -16.38
CA SER A 232 -17.76 -11.44 -17.18
C SER A 232 -18.56 -12.74 -17.36
N ASN A 233 -19.43 -13.08 -16.39
CA ASN A 233 -20.21 -14.32 -16.33
C ASN A 233 -19.34 -15.59 -16.37
N LEU A 234 -18.27 -15.61 -15.56
CA LEU A 234 -17.26 -16.67 -15.59
C LEU A 234 -17.11 -17.47 -14.29
N GLY A 235 -17.68 -17.03 -13.16
CA GLY A 235 -17.42 -17.67 -11.86
C GLY A 235 -15.98 -17.45 -11.42
N LEU A 236 -15.55 -16.19 -11.32
CA LEU A 236 -14.16 -15.82 -11.09
C LEU A 236 -13.70 -16.10 -9.65
N ASP A 237 -12.64 -16.90 -9.52
CA ASP A 237 -11.95 -17.08 -8.24
C ASP A 237 -11.06 -15.87 -7.91
N TYR A 238 -11.19 -15.35 -6.69
CA TYR A 238 -10.28 -14.35 -6.15
C TYR A 238 -9.28 -15.00 -5.18
N VAL A 239 -8.01 -14.99 -5.56
CA VAL A 239 -6.89 -15.53 -4.75
C VAL A 239 -5.99 -14.44 -4.17
N GLY A 240 -6.41 -13.18 -4.29
CA GLY A 240 -5.72 -12.04 -3.70
C GLY A 240 -6.00 -11.89 -2.21
N LYS A 241 -5.53 -10.78 -1.64
CA LYS A 241 -5.74 -10.47 -0.21
C LYS A 241 -6.81 -9.39 -0.03
N LEU A 242 -7.78 -9.66 0.84
CA LEU A 242 -8.73 -8.67 1.34
C LEU A 242 -8.22 -8.08 2.66
N TYR A 243 -8.11 -6.77 2.67
CA TYR A 243 -7.57 -5.98 3.77
C TYR A 243 -8.75 -5.41 4.60
N THR A 244 -8.88 -5.87 5.84
CA THR A 244 -9.91 -5.41 6.79
C THR A 244 -9.38 -4.25 7.64
N GLY A 245 -10.23 -3.26 7.96
CA GLY A 245 -9.83 -2.06 8.72
C GLY A 245 -9.33 -2.31 10.15
N ASP A 246 -9.33 -3.56 10.62
CA ASP A 246 -8.85 -4.00 11.92
C ASP A 246 -7.40 -4.53 11.89
N GLU A 247 -6.67 -4.30 10.80
CA GLU A 247 -5.30 -4.76 10.67
C GLU A 247 -4.34 -4.16 11.71
N PRO A 248 -3.33 -4.93 12.17
CA PRO A 248 -2.37 -4.49 13.18
C PRO A 248 -1.63 -3.19 12.84
N CYS A 249 -1.49 -2.87 11.55
CA CYS A 249 -0.84 -1.65 11.10
C CYS A 249 -1.59 -0.37 11.52
N PHE A 250 -2.91 -0.42 11.65
CA PHE A 250 -3.71 0.71 12.18
C PHE A 250 -3.57 0.84 13.70
N GLN A 251 -3.18 -0.24 14.38
CA GLN A 251 -2.78 -0.21 15.80
C GLN A 251 -1.32 0.23 16.00
N GLY A 252 -0.57 0.51 14.93
CA GLY A 252 0.86 0.85 14.98
C GLY A 252 1.19 2.06 15.87
N ILE A 253 0.25 3.00 16.03
CA ILE A 253 0.43 4.13 16.95
C ILE A 253 0.60 3.69 18.41
N TYR A 254 -0.08 2.62 18.84
CA TYR A 254 0.05 2.10 20.20
C TYR A 254 1.43 1.48 20.43
N GLN A 255 1.99 0.81 19.43
CA GLN A 255 3.36 0.29 19.47
C GLN A 255 4.38 1.44 19.51
N ALA A 256 4.18 2.47 18.70
CA ALA A 256 5.05 3.65 18.71
C ALA A 256 4.99 4.42 20.03
N VAL A 257 3.81 4.54 20.64
CA VAL A 257 3.67 5.10 21.99
C VAL A 257 4.43 4.26 23.00
N ALA A 258 4.39 2.92 22.90
CA ALA A 258 5.15 2.03 23.78
C ALA A 258 6.68 2.18 23.60
N HIS A 259 7.16 2.57 22.41
CA HIS A 259 8.56 2.92 22.19
C HIS A 259 8.95 4.31 22.74
N ILE A 260 8.00 5.23 22.87
CA ILE A 260 8.24 6.56 23.45
C ILE A 260 8.27 6.49 24.98
N VAL A 261 7.41 5.68 25.57
CA VAL A 261 7.26 5.50 27.01
C VAL A 261 6.82 4.08 27.33
N THR A 262 7.58 3.40 28.17
CA THR A 262 7.30 2.02 28.59
C THR A 262 6.32 1.97 29.76
N LYS A 263 5.68 0.82 30.00
CA LYS A 263 4.77 0.67 31.15
C LYS A 263 5.54 0.66 32.46
N GLU A 264 6.77 0.13 32.42
CA GLU A 264 7.70 0.04 33.53
C GLU A 264 8.07 1.43 34.05
N GLU A 265 8.47 2.35 33.17
CA GLU A 265 8.80 3.75 33.53
C GLU A 265 7.63 4.47 34.20
N VAL A 266 6.41 4.30 33.66
CA VAL A 266 5.19 4.90 34.24
C VAL A 266 4.86 4.30 35.60
N ASN A 267 4.98 2.98 35.74
CA ASN A 267 4.74 2.28 37.00
C ASN A 267 5.79 2.62 38.07
N GLU A 268 7.04 2.81 37.68
CA GLU A 268 8.12 3.19 38.58
C GLU A 268 7.91 4.62 39.13
N ALA A 269 7.58 5.59 38.26
CA ALA A 269 7.21 6.93 38.71
C ALA A 269 6.02 6.89 39.67
N ARG A 270 4.99 6.08 39.35
CA ARG A 270 3.82 5.90 40.23
C ARG A 270 4.19 5.30 41.59
N ARG A 271 5.12 4.34 41.66
CA ARG A 271 5.63 3.77 42.92
C ARG A 271 6.36 4.82 43.76
N ARG A 272 6.99 5.80 43.13
CA ARG A 272 7.62 6.96 43.77
C ARG A 272 6.64 8.09 44.12
N SER A 273 5.33 7.88 43.91
CA SER A 273 4.29 8.92 44.04
C SER A 273 4.47 10.12 43.11
N GLU A 274 5.17 9.92 41.99
CA GLU A 274 5.38 10.92 40.94
C GLU A 274 4.49 10.65 39.72
N SER A 275 4.16 11.69 38.96
CA SER A 275 3.44 11.57 37.69
C SER A 275 4.42 11.57 36.53
N HIS A 276 4.53 10.45 35.79
CA HIS A 276 5.35 10.42 34.58
C HIS A 276 4.74 11.33 33.49
N PRO A 277 5.48 12.32 32.96
CA PRO A 277 4.95 13.29 31.99
C PRO A 277 4.29 12.62 30.77
N LEU A 278 4.92 11.56 30.23
CA LEU A 278 4.48 10.84 29.03
C LEU A 278 3.36 9.81 29.27
N ALA A 279 2.92 9.58 30.51
CA ALA A 279 1.87 8.61 30.83
C ALA A 279 0.55 8.88 30.07
N TRP A 280 0.28 10.15 29.74
CA TRP A 280 -0.90 10.55 28.96
C TRP A 280 -0.97 9.88 27.58
N LEU A 281 0.16 9.60 26.93
CA LEU A 281 0.17 8.94 25.62
C LEU A 281 -0.37 7.51 25.69
N GLN A 282 -0.01 6.77 26.75
CA GLN A 282 -0.49 5.40 26.96
C GLN A 282 -1.98 5.36 27.35
N GLN A 283 -2.45 6.37 28.06
CA GLN A 283 -3.84 6.47 28.53
C GLN A 283 -4.79 6.99 27.44
N THR A 284 -4.25 7.57 26.36
CA THR A 284 -5.06 8.16 25.30
C THR A 284 -5.64 7.07 24.41
N GLN A 285 -6.97 7.08 24.27
CA GLN A 285 -7.63 6.27 23.26
C GLN A 285 -7.51 6.97 21.90
N TRP A 286 -6.60 6.46 21.06
CA TRP A 286 -6.39 6.99 19.72
C TRP A 286 -7.56 6.63 18.79
N SER A 287 -8.23 7.65 18.28
CA SER A 287 -9.32 7.49 17.32
C SER A 287 -8.85 6.86 16.01
N LYS A 288 -9.79 6.25 15.26
CA LYS A 288 -9.51 5.69 13.92
C LYS A 288 -8.82 6.74 13.03
N ASP A 289 -9.26 7.99 13.05
CA ASP A 289 -8.66 9.05 12.23
C ASP A 289 -7.18 9.30 12.53
N VAL A 290 -6.76 9.18 13.80
CA VAL A 290 -5.34 9.30 14.19
C VAL A 290 -4.56 8.07 13.73
N GLN A 291 -5.09 6.87 14.00
CA GLN A 291 -4.52 5.59 13.54
C GLN A 291 -4.26 5.61 12.03
N TRP A 292 -5.24 6.10 11.26
CA TRP A 292 -5.16 6.30 9.82
C TRP A 292 -4.03 7.25 9.39
N THR A 293 -3.98 8.45 9.96
CA THR A 293 -2.91 9.42 9.63
C THR A 293 -1.53 8.93 10.07
N TYR A 294 -1.43 8.25 11.21
CA TYR A 294 -0.19 7.63 11.68
C TYR A 294 0.33 6.63 10.64
N ALA A 295 -0.55 5.73 10.22
CA ALA A 295 -0.26 4.68 9.27
C ALA A 295 0.23 5.24 7.91
N LYS A 296 -0.39 6.33 7.42
CA LYS A 296 0.07 7.05 6.22
C LYS A 296 1.45 7.69 6.40
N LEU A 297 1.74 8.26 7.57
CA LEU A 297 3.04 8.89 7.82
C LEU A 297 4.17 7.87 7.95
N VAL A 298 3.91 6.68 8.48
CA VAL A 298 4.88 5.56 8.48
C VAL A 298 5.20 5.13 7.04
N GLU A 299 4.20 4.99 6.17
CA GLU A 299 4.40 4.69 4.75
C GLU A 299 5.30 5.73 4.06
N LEU A 300 5.10 7.02 4.39
CA LEU A 300 5.90 8.13 3.88
C LEU A 300 7.31 8.24 4.51
N GLY A 301 7.67 7.34 5.44
CA GLY A 301 8.95 7.38 6.15
C GLY A 301 9.07 8.50 7.19
N GLU A 302 7.96 9.12 7.59
CA GLU A 302 7.91 10.24 8.55
C GLU A 302 7.70 9.78 10.01
N GLU A 303 7.80 8.48 10.31
CA GLU A 303 7.53 7.92 11.65
C GLU A 303 8.34 8.59 12.77
N LYS A 304 9.63 8.88 12.54
CA LYS A 304 10.47 9.60 13.52
C LYS A 304 9.89 10.96 13.88
N GLY A 305 9.46 11.72 12.88
CA GLY A 305 8.86 13.02 13.08
C GLY A 305 7.52 12.95 13.81
N VAL A 306 6.74 11.91 13.55
CA VAL A 306 5.50 11.65 14.30
C VAL A 306 5.78 11.39 15.79
N MET A 307 6.82 10.61 16.11
CA MET A 307 7.22 10.37 17.49
C MET A 307 7.69 11.65 18.20
N GLU A 308 8.42 12.53 17.51
CA GLU A 308 8.79 13.85 18.02
C GLU A 308 7.57 14.75 18.27
N ASP A 309 6.60 14.74 17.35
CA ASP A 309 5.37 15.51 17.50
C ASP A 309 4.58 15.04 18.74
N LEU A 310 4.49 13.72 18.98
CA LEU A 310 3.84 13.17 20.17
C LEU A 310 4.53 13.59 21.48
N ARG A 311 5.87 13.56 21.53
CA ARG A 311 6.63 14.06 22.69
C ARG A 311 6.37 15.54 22.92
N THR A 312 6.45 16.34 21.85
CA THR A 312 6.21 17.79 21.89
C THR A 312 4.81 18.14 22.39
N LEU A 313 3.78 17.36 21.99
CA LEU A 313 2.40 17.53 22.46
C LEU A 313 2.28 17.32 23.98
N VAL A 314 2.95 16.30 24.51
CA VAL A 314 2.94 16.02 25.94
C VAL A 314 3.72 17.08 26.72
N GLU A 315 4.93 17.41 26.28
CA GLU A 315 5.73 18.47 26.90
C GLU A 315 4.93 19.76 26.96
N PHE A 316 4.29 20.12 25.84
CA PHE A 316 3.40 21.26 25.83
C PHE A 316 2.25 21.10 26.82
N LYS A 317 1.63 19.93 26.95
CA LYS A 317 0.58 19.68 27.95
C LYS A 317 1.05 19.95 29.38
N VAL A 318 2.22 19.42 29.74
CA VAL A 318 2.78 19.43 31.11
C VAL A 318 3.32 20.81 31.50
N HIS A 319 3.92 21.56 30.57
CA HIS A 319 4.46 22.90 30.86
C HIS A 319 3.36 23.95 31.02
N ALA A 320 2.87 24.15 32.24
CA ALA A 320 1.75 25.04 32.57
C ALA A 320 1.90 26.49 32.04
N GLU A 321 3.13 27.01 32.03
CA GLU A 321 3.43 28.39 31.60
C GLU A 321 3.32 28.59 30.09
N ARG A 322 3.55 27.53 29.31
CA ARG A 322 3.47 27.60 27.85
C ARG A 322 2.01 27.54 27.41
N LYS A 323 1.49 28.68 26.93
CA LYS A 323 0.09 28.81 26.48
C LYS A 323 -0.14 28.44 25.02
N VAL A 324 0.89 28.56 24.19
CA VAL A 324 0.83 28.33 22.74
C VAL A 324 1.99 27.45 22.28
N LEU A 325 1.70 26.48 21.42
CA LEU A 325 2.67 25.67 20.69
C LEU A 325 2.47 25.91 19.20
N LYS A 326 3.56 26.26 18.49
CA LYS A 326 3.57 26.41 17.04
C LYS A 326 4.45 25.30 16.47
N PHE A 327 3.87 24.41 15.67
CA PHE A 327 4.65 23.42 14.94
C PHE A 327 5.40 24.06 13.77
N ALA A 328 6.46 23.39 13.32
CA ALA A 328 7.13 23.72 12.07
C ALA A 328 6.19 23.52 10.86
N HIS A 329 6.55 24.10 9.72
CA HIS A 329 5.86 23.84 8.46
C HIS A 329 6.12 22.40 8.02
N THR A 330 5.07 21.59 7.92
CA THR A 330 5.14 20.17 7.58
C THR A 330 4.16 19.81 6.47
N SER A 331 4.22 18.57 5.98
CA SER A 331 3.29 18.03 4.98
C SER A 331 1.84 18.09 5.48
N GLY A 332 0.87 18.15 4.55
CA GLY A 332 -0.55 18.19 4.91
C GLY A 332 -1.01 17.01 5.77
N TYR A 333 -0.43 15.82 5.54
CA TYR A 333 -0.69 14.63 6.36
C TYR A 333 -0.14 14.77 7.78
N ARG A 334 1.07 15.31 7.95
CA ARG A 334 1.66 15.53 9.29
C ARG A 334 0.92 16.62 10.06
N GLN A 335 0.49 17.69 9.39
CA GLN A 335 -0.40 18.69 9.97
C GLN A 335 -1.73 18.09 10.44
N ALA A 336 -2.36 17.24 9.62
CA ALA A 336 -3.60 16.57 9.98
C ALA A 336 -3.40 15.64 11.19
N PHE A 337 -2.28 14.91 11.24
CA PHE A 337 -1.91 14.11 12.40
C PHE A 337 -1.78 14.96 13.67
N GLN A 338 -0.98 16.04 13.64
CA GLN A 338 -0.76 16.93 14.78
C GLN A 338 -2.09 17.46 15.35
N GLN A 339 -3.01 17.87 14.47
CA GLN A 339 -4.33 18.36 14.87
C GLN A 339 -5.20 17.26 15.51
N ARG A 340 -5.26 16.07 14.90
CA ARG A 340 -6.08 14.95 15.37
C ARG A 340 -5.53 14.35 16.67
N ALA A 341 -4.21 14.20 16.76
CA ALA A 341 -3.52 13.71 17.95
C ALA A 341 -3.72 14.68 19.13
N ALA A 342 -3.58 16.00 18.90
CA ALA A 342 -3.87 17.01 19.90
C ALA A 342 -5.34 16.93 20.38
N LYS A 343 -6.29 16.72 19.45
CA LYS A 343 -7.71 16.55 19.80
C LYS A 343 -7.94 15.32 20.70
N ASN A 344 -7.32 14.18 20.39
CA ASN A 344 -7.45 12.96 21.22
C ASN A 344 -6.77 13.12 22.59
N LEU A 345 -5.59 13.73 22.66
CA LEU A 345 -4.94 14.04 23.93
C LEU A 345 -5.76 15.00 24.79
N GLY A 346 -6.54 15.89 24.16
CA GLY A 346 -7.46 16.82 24.81
C GLY A 346 -6.80 18.00 25.52
N GLY A 347 -7.57 19.06 25.75
CA GLY A 347 -7.10 20.29 26.40
C GLY A 347 -6.45 21.32 25.47
N PHE A 348 -6.54 21.12 24.15
CA PHE A 348 -5.97 22.00 23.14
C PHE A 348 -7.03 22.46 22.13
N LEU A 349 -6.92 23.71 21.69
CA LEU A 349 -7.52 24.22 20.47
C LEU A 349 -6.46 24.22 19.38
N ALA A 350 -6.74 23.55 18.27
CA ALA A 350 -5.86 23.52 17.11
C ALA A 350 -6.37 24.45 16.01
N LYS A 351 -5.50 25.33 15.49
CA LYS A 351 -5.77 26.20 14.35
C LYS A 351 -4.67 26.06 13.30
N ARG A 352 -5.03 26.31 12.04
CA ARG A 352 -4.09 26.42 10.91
C ARG A 352 -3.73 27.89 10.74
N GLU A 353 -2.44 28.22 10.71
CA GLU A 353 -1.92 29.58 10.56
C GLU A 353 -0.94 29.64 9.38
N GLY A 354 -1.06 30.65 8.52
CA GLY A 354 -0.15 30.91 7.40
C GLY A 354 -0.79 30.78 6.00
N PRO A 355 -0.23 31.41 4.96
CA PRO A 355 -0.75 31.35 3.60
C PRO A 355 -0.23 30.13 2.82
N GLY A 356 -1.11 29.53 2.01
CA GLY A 356 -0.74 28.54 0.99
C GLY A 356 0.06 27.35 1.51
N LYS A 357 1.29 27.16 0.99
CA LYS A 357 2.18 26.05 1.37
C LYS A 357 2.93 26.28 2.69
N GLN A 358 2.84 27.47 3.28
CA GLN A 358 3.46 27.81 4.58
C GLN A 358 2.46 27.70 5.73
N ILE A 359 1.45 26.83 5.61
CA ILE A 359 0.54 26.56 6.72
C ILE A 359 1.30 25.78 7.81
N ARG A 360 1.03 26.12 9.07
CA ARG A 360 1.46 25.36 10.26
C ARG A 360 0.29 25.13 11.21
N ILE A 361 0.42 24.12 12.06
CA ILE A 361 -0.52 23.89 13.16
C ILE A 361 -0.09 24.69 14.38
N VAL A 362 -1.04 25.42 14.95
CA VAL A 362 -0.87 26.18 16.19
C VAL A 362 -1.86 25.67 17.22
N LEU A 363 -1.35 25.23 18.35
CA LEU A 363 -2.14 24.76 19.49
C LEU A 363 -2.16 25.78 20.59
N THR A 364 -3.34 26.04 21.14
CA THR A 364 -3.54 26.88 22.32
C THR A 364 -4.16 26.05 23.43
N LYS A 365 -3.68 26.17 24.67
CA LYS A 365 -4.31 25.50 25.81
C LYS A 365 -5.69 26.11 26.09
N HIS A 366 -6.72 25.27 26.19
CA HIS A 366 -8.03 25.75 26.63
C HIS A 366 -8.06 25.82 28.16
N ARG A 367 -8.45 26.96 28.75
CA ARG A 367 -8.77 27.00 30.20
C ARG A 367 -10.11 26.31 30.42
N LYS A 368 -10.18 25.44 31.44
CA LYS A 368 -11.45 24.96 31.99
C LYS A 368 -12.11 26.12 32.75
N HIS A 369 -13.34 26.51 32.40
CA HIS A 369 -14.17 27.38 33.23
C HIS A 369 -15.04 26.51 34.15
N ARG A 370 -15.23 26.94 35.41
CA ARG A 370 -16.10 26.28 36.39
C ARG A 370 -17.33 27.19 36.54
N ASP A 371 -18.50 26.73 36.14
CA ASP A 371 -19.73 27.52 36.34
C ASP A 371 -20.20 27.46 37.79
N ARG A 372 -20.89 28.52 38.23
CA ARG A 372 -21.33 28.77 39.61
C ARG A 372 -22.26 27.69 40.21
N MET A 373 -22.69 26.69 39.44
CA MET A 373 -23.49 25.55 39.93
C MET A 373 -22.75 24.20 39.97
N GLY A 374 -21.42 24.19 39.81
CA GLY A 374 -20.63 22.97 40.01
C GLY A 374 -20.69 21.94 38.87
N PHE A 375 -21.36 22.24 37.77
CA PHE A 375 -21.30 21.45 36.53
C PHE A 375 -20.23 22.00 35.56
N TRP A 376 -19.55 21.09 34.87
CA TRP A 376 -18.60 21.43 33.82
C TRP A 376 -19.36 21.68 32.51
N CYS A 377 -19.52 22.94 32.13
CA CYS A 377 -20.07 23.31 30.83
C CYS A 377 -18.96 23.78 29.87
N TRP A 378 -19.14 23.43 28.59
CA TRP A 378 -18.20 23.72 27.51
C TRP A 378 -18.69 24.94 26.75
N ALA A 379 -18.01 26.09 26.90
CA ALA A 379 -18.30 27.28 26.09
C ALA A 379 -16.99 27.86 25.51
N PRO A 380 -16.99 28.28 24.23
CA PRO A 380 -15.88 29.00 23.63
C PRO A 380 -15.75 30.42 24.23
N PRO A 381 -14.52 30.98 24.32
CA PRO A 381 -14.34 32.33 24.84
C PRO A 381 -14.81 33.37 23.80
N GLY A 382 -15.96 34.01 24.05
CA GLY A 382 -16.49 35.08 23.19
C GLY A 382 -17.97 35.44 23.40
N GLU A 383 -18.78 34.58 24.01
CA GLU A 383 -20.22 34.82 24.19
C GLU A 383 -20.57 34.97 25.69
N CYS A 384 -20.22 36.11 26.28
CA CYS A 384 -20.85 36.61 27.51
C CYS A 384 -20.99 38.14 27.38
N GLN A 385 -21.93 38.60 26.57
CA GLN A 385 -22.52 39.92 26.75
C GLN A 385 -23.73 39.75 27.66
N CYS A 386 -23.64 40.20 28.91
CA CYS A 386 -24.82 40.35 29.77
C CYS A 386 -25.62 41.57 29.28
N PRO A 387 -26.91 41.45 28.93
CA PRO A 387 -27.78 42.60 28.79
C PRO A 387 -28.37 42.99 30.15
N GLY A 388 -28.38 44.29 30.45
CA GLY A 388 -29.34 44.91 31.36
C GLY A 388 -28.91 45.04 32.82
N ALA A 389 -28.36 46.20 33.17
CA ALA A 389 -28.59 46.80 34.47
C ALA A 389 -28.97 48.27 34.22
N ASP A 390 -30.24 48.47 33.86
CA ASP A 390 -30.87 49.79 33.88
C ASP A 390 -31.25 50.16 35.32
N HIS A 391 -30.96 51.42 35.63
CA HIS A 391 -31.46 52.31 36.67
C HIS A 391 -32.57 51.78 37.61
N THR A 392 -32.26 51.76 38.91
CA THR A 392 -32.98 52.55 39.93
C THR A 392 -32.03 52.96 41.04
#